data_AF-A0A7C8HXI7-F1
#
_entry.id   AF-A0A7C8HXI7-F1
#
_cell.length_a   1.000
_cell.length_b   1.000
_cell.length_c   1.000
_cell.angle_alpha   90.00
_cell.angle_beta   90.00
_cell.angle_gamma   90.00
#
_symmetry.space_group_name_H-M   'P 1'
#
loop_
_entity.id
_entity.type
_entity.pdbx_description
1 polymer ?
#
loop_
_entity_poly.entity_id
_entity_poly.type
_entity_poly.pdbx_seq_one_letter_code
_entity_poly.pdbx_strand_id
1 'polypeptide(L)'
;MNKTVWVSLLEKDEAKGRTLFETLHKYGLNVGGHFWSANNEEMEWSAPLHELEKNPFDAWLIQGTESSFSDSAIRYGLSSLALTIQAAKGHEFPIILQCTDGLLDAATLPTPLQGVTLLKPTDNIAVKAVAIVNIPATPVVADYRLAMHPMPKLGQWIEVGPTTQQWNGMIFAVDSGEITDHGVGPAEIVPAKSVVNFPMKGITLQHSGKKYTGWAVKNQISAQESYYLRFTGTPSSILFGQLPEGEEADLFSITLS
;
A
#
# COMPACT_ATOMS: atom_id res chain seq x y z
N MET A 1 15.30 -4.63 -24.06
CA MET A 1 15.36 -5.36 -22.77
C MET A 1 13.95 -5.88 -22.52
N ASN A 2 13.79 -7.16 -22.17
CA ASN A 2 12.45 -7.70 -21.92
C ASN A 2 11.88 -7.09 -20.63
N LYS A 3 10.61 -6.70 -20.67
CA LYS A 3 9.88 -6.18 -19.52
C LYS A 3 9.59 -7.31 -18.53
N THR A 4 9.65 -6.99 -17.24
CA THR A 4 9.45 -7.96 -16.15
C THR A 4 8.13 -7.69 -15.45
N VAL A 5 7.31 -8.72 -15.26
CA VAL A 5 6.08 -8.65 -14.45
C VAL A 5 6.26 -9.49 -13.19
N TRP A 6 5.88 -8.94 -12.05
CA TRP A 6 5.77 -9.68 -10.80
C TRP A 6 4.34 -10.17 -10.61
N VAL A 7 4.16 -11.46 -10.35
CA VAL A 7 2.85 -12.10 -10.23
C VAL A 7 2.57 -12.47 -8.77
N SER A 8 1.43 -12.03 -8.24
CA SER A 8 0.83 -12.52 -7.00
C SER A 8 -0.40 -13.35 -7.32
N LEU A 9 -0.36 -14.65 -7.02
CA LEU A 9 -1.51 -15.54 -7.12
C LEU A 9 -2.17 -15.65 -5.75
N LEU A 10 -3.43 -15.22 -5.63
CA LEU A 10 -4.13 -15.22 -4.34
C LEU A 10 -4.47 -16.64 -3.87
N GLU A 11 -4.63 -17.58 -4.80
CA GLU A 11 -4.84 -18.99 -4.52
C GLU A 11 -3.57 -19.81 -4.81
N LYS A 12 -3.31 -20.79 -3.93
CA LYS A 12 -2.23 -21.75 -4.13
C LYS A 12 -2.65 -22.84 -5.14
N ASP A 13 -2.39 -22.56 -6.42
CA ASP A 13 -2.62 -23.50 -7.53
C ASP A 13 -1.39 -23.51 -8.46
N GLU A 14 -0.54 -24.53 -8.29
CA GLU A 14 0.71 -24.67 -9.06
C GLU A 14 0.47 -24.88 -10.56
N ALA A 15 -0.61 -25.58 -10.93
CA ALA A 15 -0.91 -25.86 -12.33
C ALA A 15 -1.36 -24.58 -13.05
N LYS A 16 -2.25 -23.80 -12.43
CA LYS A 16 -2.65 -22.49 -12.95
C LYS A 16 -1.48 -21.51 -12.98
N GLY A 17 -0.70 -21.45 -11.90
CA GLY A 17 0.47 -20.59 -11.83
C GLY A 17 1.49 -20.87 -12.92
N ARG A 18 1.84 -22.15 -13.14
CA ARG A 18 2.74 -22.55 -14.23
C ARG A 18 2.19 -22.14 -15.60
N THR A 19 0.90 -22.38 -15.84
CA THR A 19 0.25 -22.03 -17.12
C THR A 19 0.29 -20.53 -17.37
N LEU A 20 0.03 -19.72 -16.34
CA LEU A 20 0.11 -18.26 -16.43
C LEU A 20 1.54 -17.80 -16.76
N PHE A 21 2.54 -18.33 -16.05
CA PHE A 21 3.96 -17.99 -16.26
C PHE A 21 4.41 -18.35 -17.69
N GLU A 22 4.11 -19.56 -18.15
CA GLU A 22 4.41 -19.98 -19.52
C GLU A 22 3.74 -19.09 -20.56
N THR A 23 2.50 -18.66 -20.29
CA THR A 23 1.76 -17.76 -21.19
C THR A 23 2.43 -16.39 -21.24
N LEU A 24 2.69 -15.75 -20.10
CA LEU A 24 3.38 -14.46 -20.04
C LEU A 24 4.76 -14.51 -20.73
N HIS A 25 5.52 -15.59 -20.53
CA HIS A 25 6.82 -15.79 -21.16
C HIS A 25 6.73 -15.95 -22.69
N LYS A 26 5.71 -16.65 -23.21
CA LYS A 26 5.46 -16.75 -24.67
C LYS A 26 5.16 -15.39 -25.30
N TYR A 27 4.61 -14.45 -24.54
CA TYR A 27 4.37 -13.08 -24.98
C TYR A 27 5.57 -12.14 -24.76
N GLY A 28 6.73 -12.66 -24.36
CA GLY A 28 7.98 -11.91 -24.27
C GLY A 28 8.22 -11.17 -22.94
N LEU A 29 7.45 -11.49 -21.90
CA LEU A 29 7.66 -10.96 -20.56
C LEU A 29 8.58 -11.89 -19.75
N ASN A 30 9.50 -11.29 -19.00
CA ASN A 30 10.12 -11.99 -17.88
C ASN A 30 9.10 -12.04 -16.73
N VAL A 31 9.08 -13.14 -15.97
CA VAL A 31 8.06 -13.36 -14.94
C VAL A 31 8.74 -13.79 -13.65
N GLY A 32 8.51 -13.02 -12.59
CA GLY A 32 8.72 -13.43 -11.22
C GLY A 32 7.37 -13.54 -10.50
N GLY A 33 7.31 -14.18 -9.35
CA GLY A 33 6.08 -14.19 -8.58
C GLY A 33 6.06 -15.17 -7.44
N HIS A 34 4.93 -15.20 -6.74
CA HIS A 34 4.69 -16.02 -5.56
C HIS A 34 3.20 -16.33 -5.41
N PHE A 35 2.92 -17.32 -4.55
CA PHE A 35 1.60 -17.49 -3.97
C PHE A 35 1.44 -16.56 -2.79
N TRP A 36 0.31 -15.90 -2.72
CA TRP A 36 -0.03 -14.97 -1.66
C TRP A 36 -0.16 -15.69 -0.32
N SER A 37 0.23 -15.01 0.75
CA SER A 37 -0.07 -15.41 2.11
C SER A 37 -0.68 -14.23 2.87
N ALA A 38 -1.84 -14.47 3.46
CA ALA A 38 -2.59 -13.47 4.22
C ALA A 38 -2.26 -13.47 5.72
N ASN A 39 -1.12 -14.06 6.12
CA ASN A 39 -0.65 -14.02 7.50
C ASN A 39 -0.09 -12.63 7.83
N ASN A 40 -1.00 -11.72 8.18
CA ASN A 40 -0.68 -10.32 8.47
C ASN A 40 0.06 -10.15 9.80
N GLU A 41 -0.11 -11.05 10.76
CA GLU A 41 0.60 -11.02 12.04
C GLU A 41 2.12 -11.17 11.83
N GLU A 42 2.51 -12.09 10.95
CA GLU A 42 3.91 -12.29 10.55
C GLU A 42 4.34 -11.39 9.37
N MET A 43 3.46 -10.48 8.92
CA MET A 43 3.66 -9.61 7.77
C MET A 43 4.10 -10.37 6.50
N GLU A 44 3.56 -11.57 6.25
CA GLU A 44 3.98 -12.39 5.10
C GLU A 44 3.68 -11.73 3.74
N TRP A 45 2.76 -10.75 3.70
CA TRP A 45 2.53 -9.88 2.54
C TRP A 45 3.79 -9.12 2.10
N SER A 46 4.77 -8.92 2.99
CA SER A 46 6.03 -8.24 2.73
C SER A 46 7.13 -9.14 2.17
N ALA A 47 6.93 -10.46 2.17
CA ALA A 47 7.88 -11.45 1.66
C ALA A 47 8.44 -11.14 0.25
N PRO A 48 7.65 -10.64 -0.74
CA PRO A 48 8.21 -10.35 -2.06
C PRO A 48 9.17 -9.16 -2.08
N LEU A 49 9.15 -8.24 -1.11
CA LEU A 49 9.90 -6.98 -1.17
C LEU A 49 11.40 -7.17 -1.42
N HIS A 50 12.03 -8.14 -0.75
CA HIS A 50 13.45 -8.44 -0.94
C HIS A 50 13.80 -8.85 -2.38
N GLU A 51 12.93 -9.61 -3.03
CA GLU A 51 13.13 -10.00 -4.43
C GLU A 51 12.80 -8.85 -5.38
N LEU A 52 11.80 -8.02 -5.05
CA LEU A 52 11.42 -6.83 -5.82
C LEU A 52 12.50 -5.73 -5.78
N GLU A 53 13.24 -5.62 -4.68
CA GLU A 53 14.40 -4.72 -4.55
C GLU A 53 15.58 -5.18 -5.41
N LYS A 54 15.86 -6.49 -5.44
CA LYS A 54 16.97 -7.07 -6.21
C LYS A 54 16.68 -7.12 -7.71
N ASN A 55 15.43 -7.37 -8.07
CA ASN A 55 15.02 -7.61 -9.44
C ASN A 55 13.98 -6.56 -9.83
N PRO A 56 14.39 -5.47 -10.48
CA PRO A 56 13.46 -4.46 -10.98
C PRO A 56 12.38 -5.10 -11.85
N PHE A 57 11.15 -4.66 -11.63
CA PHE A 57 9.97 -5.11 -12.34
C PHE A 57 9.17 -3.89 -12.83
N ASP A 58 8.44 -4.10 -13.92
CA ASP A 58 7.74 -3.06 -14.69
C ASP A 58 6.23 -3.03 -14.42
N ALA A 59 5.65 -4.12 -13.89
CA ALA A 59 4.27 -4.15 -13.43
C ALA A 59 4.04 -5.22 -12.35
N TRP A 60 3.07 -4.97 -11.47
CA TRP A 60 2.57 -5.96 -10.53
C TRP A 60 1.23 -6.50 -11.03
N LEU A 61 1.16 -7.81 -11.24
CA LEU A 61 -0.04 -8.52 -11.66
C LEU A 61 -0.57 -9.36 -10.49
N ILE A 62 -1.83 -9.16 -10.15
CA ILE A 62 -2.52 -9.87 -9.08
C ILE A 62 -3.68 -10.64 -9.71
N GLN A 63 -3.73 -11.95 -9.49
CA GLN A 63 -4.84 -12.79 -9.95
C GLN A 63 -5.45 -13.55 -8.79
N GLY A 64 -6.77 -13.54 -8.71
CA GLY A 64 -7.50 -14.33 -7.73
C GLY A 64 -9.00 -14.42 -7.97
N THR A 65 -9.72 -14.97 -7.00
CA THR A 65 -11.18 -15.14 -7.03
C THR A 65 -11.93 -13.99 -6.35
N GLU A 66 -13.25 -13.89 -6.56
CA GLU A 66 -14.11 -12.94 -5.84
C GLU A 66 -13.97 -13.09 -4.32
N SER A 67 -13.87 -14.35 -3.84
CA SER A 67 -13.67 -14.65 -2.43
C SER A 67 -12.37 -14.04 -1.91
N SER A 68 -11.27 -14.18 -2.66
CA SER A 68 -9.98 -13.63 -2.27
C SER A 68 -9.98 -12.10 -2.28
N PHE A 69 -10.66 -11.48 -3.25
CA PHE A 69 -10.80 -10.03 -3.31
C PHE A 69 -11.80 -9.44 -2.32
N SER A 70 -12.59 -10.28 -1.65
CA SER A 70 -13.52 -9.87 -0.58
C SER A 70 -12.97 -10.14 0.82
N ASP A 71 -11.88 -10.90 0.93
CA ASP A 71 -11.23 -11.21 2.19
C ASP A 71 -10.46 -10.00 2.74
N SER A 72 -10.78 -9.59 3.97
CA SER A 72 -10.21 -8.39 4.58
C SER A 72 -8.71 -8.53 4.88
N ALA A 73 -8.23 -9.74 5.19
CA ALA A 73 -6.82 -9.98 5.46
C ALA A 73 -5.99 -9.88 4.17
N ILE A 74 -6.49 -10.46 3.07
CA ILE A 74 -5.87 -10.31 1.75
C ILE A 74 -5.88 -8.84 1.31
N ARG A 75 -7.02 -8.16 1.41
CA ARG A 75 -7.14 -6.73 1.06
C ARG A 75 -6.16 -5.86 1.83
N TYR A 76 -6.05 -6.09 3.14
CA TYR A 76 -5.09 -5.37 3.99
C TYR A 76 -3.64 -5.57 3.53
N GLY A 77 -3.23 -6.81 3.29
CA GLY A 77 -1.87 -7.12 2.85
C GLY A 77 -1.58 -6.57 1.45
N LEU A 78 -2.55 -6.65 0.53
CA LEU A 78 -2.42 -6.07 -0.82
C LEU A 78 -2.30 -4.55 -0.76
N SER A 79 -3.11 -3.87 0.06
CA SER A 79 -2.99 -2.43 0.31
C SER A 79 -1.63 -2.07 0.89
N SER A 80 -1.14 -2.86 1.84
CA SER A 80 0.15 -2.60 2.50
C SER A 80 1.32 -2.74 1.52
N LEU A 81 1.30 -3.78 0.69
CA LEU A 81 2.30 -3.97 -0.36
C LEU A 81 2.16 -2.90 -1.46
N ALA A 82 0.95 -2.52 -1.86
CA ALA A 82 0.70 -1.45 -2.83
C ALA A 82 1.27 -0.11 -2.36
N LEU A 83 1.03 0.28 -1.11
CA LEU A 83 1.59 1.50 -0.53
C LEU A 83 3.12 1.48 -0.54
N THR A 84 3.73 0.32 -0.22
CA THR A 84 5.19 0.16 -0.29
C THR A 84 5.72 0.33 -1.71
N ILE A 85 5.10 -0.34 -2.69
CA ILE A 85 5.52 -0.29 -4.10
C ILE A 85 5.32 1.10 -4.69
N GLN A 86 4.19 1.74 -4.44
CA GLN A 86 3.86 3.07 -4.95
C GLN A 86 4.79 4.14 -4.36
N ALA A 87 5.14 4.03 -3.07
CA ALA A 87 6.14 4.93 -2.48
C ALA A 87 7.51 4.81 -3.18
N ALA A 88 7.92 3.59 -3.57
CA ALA A 88 9.21 3.35 -4.22
C ALA A 88 9.21 3.62 -5.74
N LYS A 89 8.07 3.47 -6.42
CA LYS A 89 7.97 3.49 -7.89
C LYS A 89 7.05 4.57 -8.48
N GLY A 90 6.38 5.34 -7.64
CA GLY A 90 5.36 6.30 -8.04
C GLY A 90 3.96 5.70 -8.09
N HIS A 91 2.94 6.55 -7.98
CA HIS A 91 1.53 6.14 -8.04
C HIS A 91 1.10 5.70 -9.45
N GLU A 92 1.87 6.07 -10.48
CA GLU A 92 1.69 5.65 -11.86
C GLU A 92 2.22 4.24 -12.14
N PHE A 93 2.88 3.60 -11.16
CA PHE A 93 3.40 2.26 -11.32
C PHE A 93 2.28 1.27 -11.67
N PRO A 94 2.40 0.47 -12.75
CA PRO A 94 1.30 -0.38 -13.20
C PRO A 94 0.99 -1.52 -12.23
N ILE A 95 -0.23 -1.50 -11.67
CA ILE A 95 -0.82 -2.61 -10.94
C ILE A 95 -2.02 -3.12 -11.75
N ILE A 96 -2.08 -4.43 -11.97
CA ILE A 96 -3.07 -5.11 -12.80
C ILE A 96 -3.77 -6.15 -11.94
N LEU A 97 -5.10 -6.11 -11.86
CA LEU A 97 -5.88 -7.13 -11.17
C LEU A 97 -6.79 -7.88 -12.12
N GLN A 98 -6.84 -9.20 -11.98
CA GLN A 98 -7.84 -10.03 -12.63
C GLN A 98 -8.55 -10.91 -11.61
N CYS A 99 -9.86 -10.72 -11.51
CA CYS A 99 -10.74 -11.68 -10.85
C CYS A 99 -11.08 -12.79 -11.85
N THR A 100 -10.88 -14.06 -11.47
CA THR A 100 -11.04 -15.20 -12.40
C THR A 100 -12.48 -15.69 -12.53
N ASP A 101 -13.33 -15.39 -11.56
CA ASP A 101 -14.71 -15.87 -11.44
C ASP A 101 -15.72 -14.73 -11.24
N GLY A 102 -15.30 -13.48 -11.49
CA GLY A 102 -16.09 -12.29 -11.17
C GLY A 102 -15.62 -10.99 -11.80
N LEU A 103 -16.35 -9.92 -11.53
CA LEU A 103 -15.96 -8.57 -11.95
C LEU A 103 -15.62 -7.73 -10.71
N LEU A 104 -14.47 -7.08 -10.75
CA LEU A 104 -14.07 -6.12 -9.72
C LEU A 104 -14.65 -4.74 -10.04
N ASP A 105 -15.15 -4.07 -9.01
CA ASP A 105 -15.49 -2.66 -9.05
C ASP A 105 -14.42 -1.87 -8.30
N ALA A 106 -13.77 -0.94 -9.01
CA ALA A 106 -12.73 -0.07 -8.46
C ALA A 106 -13.20 0.69 -7.21
N ALA A 107 -14.47 1.11 -7.16
CA ALA A 107 -15.01 1.86 -6.02
C ALA A 107 -15.09 1.01 -4.73
N THR A 108 -15.09 -0.32 -4.86
CA THR A 108 -15.16 -1.25 -3.72
C THR A 108 -13.78 -1.68 -3.21
N LEU A 109 -12.72 -1.42 -3.99
CA LEU A 109 -11.36 -1.78 -3.63
C LEU A 109 -10.82 -0.82 -2.55
N PRO A 110 -9.86 -1.29 -1.73
CA PRO A 110 -9.09 -0.41 -0.85
C PRO A 110 -8.44 0.74 -1.61
N THR A 111 -8.30 1.90 -0.97
CA THR A 111 -7.83 3.14 -1.59
C THR A 111 -6.54 2.98 -2.41
N PRO A 112 -5.49 2.26 -1.94
CA PRO A 112 -4.27 2.07 -2.73
C PRO A 112 -4.46 1.33 -4.07
N LEU A 113 -5.59 0.62 -4.21
CA LEU A 113 -5.94 -0.20 -5.36
C LEU A 113 -7.10 0.37 -6.19
N GLN A 114 -7.61 1.58 -5.92
CA GLN A 114 -8.73 2.12 -6.68
C GLN A 114 -8.33 2.63 -8.08
N GLY A 115 -7.08 3.05 -8.27
CA GLY A 115 -6.56 3.60 -9.53
C GLY A 115 -5.91 2.59 -10.48
N VAL A 116 -6.04 1.29 -10.19
CA VAL A 116 -5.33 0.20 -10.88
C VAL A 116 -6.05 -0.27 -12.13
N THR A 117 -5.36 -1.06 -12.97
CA THR A 117 -6.00 -1.66 -14.14
C THR A 117 -6.77 -2.93 -13.76
N LEU A 118 -8.09 -2.93 -13.99
CA LEU A 118 -8.96 -4.08 -13.77
C LEU A 118 -9.21 -4.83 -15.08
N LEU A 119 -8.92 -6.13 -15.09
CA LEU A 119 -9.19 -7.04 -16.19
C LEU A 119 -10.43 -7.88 -15.90
N LYS A 120 -11.20 -8.14 -16.95
CA LYS A 120 -12.32 -9.10 -16.90
C LYS A 120 -11.78 -10.53 -16.87
N PRO A 121 -12.57 -11.50 -16.37
CA PRO A 121 -12.21 -12.92 -16.44
C PRO A 121 -11.87 -13.40 -17.85
N THR A 122 -12.54 -12.83 -18.86
CA THR A 122 -12.37 -13.19 -20.27
C THR A 122 -11.21 -12.48 -20.97
N ASP A 123 -10.59 -11.50 -20.34
CA ASP A 123 -9.45 -10.80 -20.92
C ASP A 123 -8.21 -11.72 -20.98
N ASN A 124 -7.49 -11.65 -22.10
CA ASN A 124 -6.19 -12.30 -22.19
C ASN A 124 -5.16 -11.50 -21.38
N ILE A 125 -4.86 -11.99 -20.19
CA ILE A 125 -3.98 -11.33 -19.23
C ILE A 125 -2.58 -11.05 -19.79
N ALA A 126 -2.02 -11.94 -20.61
CA ALA A 126 -0.69 -11.75 -21.17
C ALA A 126 -0.64 -10.61 -22.19
N VAL A 127 -1.64 -10.54 -23.08
CA VAL A 127 -1.77 -9.43 -24.04
C VAL A 127 -1.92 -8.10 -23.31
N LYS A 128 -2.76 -8.05 -22.28
CA LYS A 128 -3.00 -6.84 -21.49
C LYS A 128 -1.74 -6.42 -20.73
N ALA A 129 -1.06 -7.35 -20.08
CA ALA A 129 0.18 -7.09 -19.36
C ALA A 129 1.26 -6.51 -20.29
N VAL A 130 1.46 -7.12 -21.48
CA VAL A 130 2.41 -6.62 -22.49
C VAL A 130 2.06 -5.20 -22.93
N ALA A 131 0.78 -4.93 -23.19
CA ALA A 131 0.36 -3.58 -23.57
C ALA A 131 0.68 -2.58 -22.46
N ILE A 132 0.28 -2.88 -21.22
CA ILE A 132 0.40 -1.99 -20.06
C ILE A 132 1.85 -1.66 -19.73
N VAL A 133 2.76 -2.64 -19.71
CA VAL A 133 4.19 -2.39 -19.40
C VAL A 133 4.92 -1.56 -20.47
N ASN A 134 4.30 -1.35 -21.63
CA ASN A 134 4.82 -0.53 -22.72
C ASN A 134 4.13 0.83 -22.84
N ILE A 135 3.12 1.12 -22.02
CA ILE A 135 2.50 2.46 -21.96
C ILE A 135 3.41 3.37 -21.12
N PRO A 136 3.83 4.54 -21.64
CA PRO A 136 4.57 5.52 -20.84
C PRO A 136 3.74 5.99 -19.65
N ALA A 137 4.34 5.94 -18.47
CA ALA A 137 3.67 6.36 -17.24
C ALA A 137 3.56 7.89 -17.19
N THR A 138 2.39 8.39 -16.76
CA THR A 138 2.17 9.82 -16.54
C THR A 138 2.29 10.09 -15.04
N PRO A 139 3.29 10.88 -14.60
CA PRO A 139 3.50 11.13 -13.18
C PRO A 139 2.25 11.70 -12.51
N VAL A 140 1.90 11.15 -11.36
CA VAL A 140 0.82 11.66 -10.52
C VAL A 140 1.45 12.42 -9.36
N VAL A 141 1.10 13.71 -9.23
CA VAL A 141 1.54 14.54 -8.10
C VAL A 141 0.56 14.33 -6.95
N ALA A 142 1.02 13.69 -5.88
CA ALA A 142 0.27 13.55 -4.64
C ALA A 142 0.56 14.72 -3.68
N ASP A 143 -0.41 15.08 -2.83
CA ASP A 143 -0.25 16.12 -1.80
C ASP A 143 0.61 15.64 -0.61
N TYR A 144 0.75 14.33 -0.45
CA TYR A 144 1.46 13.68 0.64
C TYR A 144 2.21 12.43 0.17
N ARG A 145 3.24 12.05 0.93
CA ARG A 145 3.87 10.73 0.91
C ARG A 145 3.17 9.82 1.91
N LEU A 146 2.98 8.57 1.52
CA LEU A 146 2.43 7.52 2.37
C LEU A 146 3.14 6.21 2.02
N ALA A 147 3.80 5.59 2.99
CA ALA A 147 4.52 4.34 2.77
C ALA A 147 4.35 3.38 3.94
N MET A 148 4.24 2.08 3.63
CA MET A 148 4.38 1.01 4.60
C MET A 148 5.84 0.59 4.69
N HIS A 149 6.32 0.40 5.90
CA HIS A 149 7.67 -0.05 6.23
C HIS A 149 7.55 -1.31 7.10
N PRO A 150 7.47 -2.51 6.48
CA PRO A 150 7.47 -3.76 7.22
C PRO A 150 8.85 -4.00 7.81
N MET A 151 8.94 -4.10 9.13
CA MET A 151 10.18 -4.44 9.80
C MET A 151 9.96 -5.72 10.61
N PRO A 152 10.21 -6.91 10.03
CA PRO A 152 10.07 -8.17 10.74
C PRO A 152 10.75 -8.10 12.12
N LYS A 153 10.02 -8.50 13.17
CA LYS A 153 10.40 -8.40 14.61
C LYS A 153 10.39 -7.00 15.23
N LEU A 154 10.39 -5.93 14.46
CA LEU A 154 10.34 -4.55 14.96
C LEU A 154 8.97 -3.87 14.78
N GLY A 155 8.07 -4.53 14.04
CA GLY A 155 6.67 -4.16 13.84
C GLY A 155 6.42 -3.52 12.48
N GLN A 156 5.16 -3.16 12.24
CA GLN A 156 4.73 -2.47 11.04
C GLN A 156 4.77 -0.96 11.27
N TRP A 157 5.55 -0.28 10.45
CA TRP A 157 5.66 1.17 10.47
C TRP A 157 4.94 1.78 9.28
N ILE A 158 4.34 2.94 9.48
CA ILE A 158 3.82 3.80 8.43
C ILE A 158 4.57 5.12 8.44
N GLU A 159 4.90 5.59 7.25
CA GLU A 159 5.44 6.91 7.00
C GLU A 159 4.36 7.80 6.40
N VAL A 160 4.23 9.03 6.90
CA VAL A 160 3.38 10.06 6.33
C VAL A 160 4.07 11.42 6.37
N GLY A 161 4.04 12.18 5.28
CA GLY A 161 4.55 13.55 5.25
C GLY A 161 4.07 14.32 4.02
N PRO A 162 4.20 15.65 3.98
CA PRO A 162 3.77 16.44 2.82
C PRO A 162 4.76 16.33 1.66
N THR A 163 4.30 16.36 0.41
CA THR A 163 5.20 16.41 -0.76
C THR A 163 5.74 17.81 -1.04
N THR A 164 4.97 18.85 -0.69
CA THR A 164 5.28 20.24 -1.04
C THR A 164 5.17 21.18 0.16
N GLN A 165 3.95 21.43 0.64
CA GLN A 165 3.69 22.41 1.71
C GLN A 165 4.03 21.85 3.09
N GLN A 166 4.81 22.60 3.87
CA GLN A 166 5.10 22.24 5.26
C GLN A 166 3.82 22.11 6.10
N TRP A 167 3.72 21.03 6.87
CA TRP A 167 2.67 20.85 7.87
C TRP A 167 3.11 21.36 9.24
N ASN A 168 2.25 22.13 9.90
CA ASN A 168 2.46 22.60 11.27
C ASN A 168 1.83 21.63 12.27
N GLY A 169 2.60 20.62 12.68
CA GLY A 169 2.10 19.49 13.42
C GLY A 169 1.45 18.44 12.53
N MET A 170 1.23 17.26 13.11
CA MET A 170 0.71 16.11 12.40
C MET A 170 -0.16 15.29 13.34
N ILE A 171 -1.26 14.76 12.83
CA ILE A 171 -2.08 13.75 13.49
C ILE A 171 -2.19 12.52 12.59
N PHE A 172 -2.18 11.35 13.21
CA PHE A 172 -2.44 10.09 12.55
C PHE A 172 -3.31 9.22 13.45
N ALA A 173 -4.31 8.58 12.89
CA ALA A 173 -5.26 7.76 13.63
C ALA A 173 -5.62 6.48 12.87
N VAL A 174 -5.85 5.42 13.64
CA VAL A 174 -6.29 4.11 13.16
C VAL A 174 -7.68 3.81 13.70
N ASP A 175 -8.52 3.12 12.93
CA ASP A 175 -9.86 2.71 13.37
C ASP A 175 -9.84 1.47 14.28
N SER A 176 -8.78 0.67 14.17
CA SER A 176 -8.56 -0.55 14.92
C SER A 176 -7.06 -0.84 15.02
N GLY A 177 -6.68 -1.78 15.90
CA GLY A 177 -5.29 -1.97 16.27
C GLY A 177 -4.81 -0.96 17.32
N GLU A 178 -3.50 -0.93 17.56
CA GLU A 178 -2.88 -0.07 18.59
C GLU A 178 -1.65 0.62 18.05
N ILE A 179 -1.60 1.96 18.17
CA ILE A 179 -0.37 2.72 17.94
C ILE A 179 0.55 2.50 19.15
N THR A 180 1.76 2.01 18.89
CA THR A 180 2.72 1.64 19.94
C THR A 180 3.94 2.54 19.98
N ASP A 181 4.26 3.22 18.88
CA ASP A 181 5.39 4.14 18.79
C ASP A 181 5.19 5.20 17.72
N HIS A 182 5.90 6.32 17.84
CA HIS A 182 5.91 7.37 16.83
C HIS A 182 7.14 8.28 16.88
N GLY A 183 7.42 8.98 15.79
CA GLY A 183 8.47 9.99 15.75
C GLY A 183 8.56 10.72 14.43
N VAL A 184 9.21 11.87 14.42
CA VAL A 184 9.51 12.62 13.19
C VAL A 184 11.00 12.50 12.88
N GLY A 185 11.32 12.28 11.61
CA GLY A 185 12.69 12.17 11.11
C GLY A 185 12.76 12.37 9.60
N PRO A 186 13.93 12.12 8.97
CA PRO A 186 14.07 12.18 7.51
C PRO A 186 13.03 11.30 6.81
N ALA A 187 12.53 11.73 5.66
CA ALA A 187 11.62 10.94 4.83
C ALA A 187 12.29 9.66 4.30
N GLU A 188 11.46 8.72 3.81
CA GLU A 188 11.80 7.47 3.11
C GLU A 188 12.40 6.33 3.95
N ILE A 189 12.82 6.60 5.20
CA ILE A 189 13.44 5.59 6.05
C ILE A 189 13.00 5.74 7.51
N VAL A 190 12.58 4.63 8.12
CA VAL A 190 12.29 4.60 9.56
C VAL A 190 13.53 5.04 10.35
N PRO A 191 13.47 6.17 11.06
CA PRO A 191 14.68 6.81 11.56
C PRO A 191 15.20 6.14 12.83
N ALA A 192 16.51 5.95 12.91
CA ALA A 192 17.16 5.45 14.14
C ALA A 192 17.09 6.46 15.32
N LYS A 193 16.88 7.75 15.01
CA LYS A 193 16.67 8.83 15.97
C LYS A 193 15.54 9.72 15.49
N SER A 194 14.57 9.98 16.35
CA SER A 194 13.42 10.82 16.05
C SER A 194 13.31 11.99 17.02
N VAL A 195 12.60 13.03 16.60
CA VAL A 195 12.23 14.18 17.44
C VAL A 195 10.73 14.22 17.57
N VAL A 196 10.24 14.35 18.80
CA VAL A 196 8.80 14.38 19.11
C VAL A 196 8.51 15.64 19.93
N ASN A 197 7.98 16.67 19.28
CA ASN A 197 7.66 17.93 19.92
C ASN A 197 6.18 17.93 20.34
N PHE A 198 5.93 18.10 21.64
CA PHE A 198 4.57 18.12 22.22
C PHE A 198 3.72 16.91 21.80
N PRO A 199 4.13 15.67 22.13
CA PRO A 199 3.39 14.48 21.75
C PRO A 199 2.04 14.40 22.46
N MET A 200 1.00 14.08 21.70
CA MET A 200 -0.36 13.84 22.18
C MET A 200 -0.74 12.41 21.80
N LYS A 201 -1.24 11.64 22.76
CA LYS A 201 -1.57 10.22 22.57
C LYS A 201 -3.01 9.95 22.98
N GLY A 202 -3.65 8.98 22.32
CA GLY A 202 -5.02 8.57 22.63
C GLY A 202 -6.10 9.58 22.20
N ILE A 203 -5.82 10.44 21.23
CA ILE A 203 -6.81 11.36 20.65
C ILE A 203 -7.92 10.52 20.02
N THR A 204 -9.17 10.80 20.36
CA THR A 204 -10.33 10.16 19.73
C THR A 204 -10.83 11.04 18.60
N LEU A 205 -10.98 10.46 17.41
CA LEU A 205 -11.64 11.09 16.26
C LEU A 205 -12.88 10.28 15.86
N GLN A 206 -13.80 10.92 15.15
CA GLN A 206 -14.92 10.24 14.50
C GLN A 206 -14.99 10.65 13.03
N HIS A 207 -15.14 9.68 12.14
CA HIS A 207 -15.34 9.92 10.72
C HIS A 207 -16.26 8.84 10.15
N SER A 208 -17.31 9.25 9.43
CA SER A 208 -18.28 8.33 8.82
C SER A 208 -18.85 7.30 9.80
N GLY A 209 -19.12 7.70 11.04
CA GLY A 209 -19.64 6.83 12.10
C GLY A 209 -18.64 5.84 12.71
N LYS A 210 -17.39 5.82 12.26
CA LYS A 210 -16.30 5.03 12.85
C LYS A 210 -15.50 5.87 13.85
N LYS A 211 -15.10 5.25 14.95
CA LYS A 211 -14.18 5.83 15.94
C LYS A 211 -12.75 5.52 15.54
N TYR A 212 -11.85 6.49 15.68
CA TYR A 212 -10.42 6.32 15.47
C TYR A 212 -9.66 6.71 16.73
N THR A 213 -8.53 6.05 16.97
CA THR A 213 -7.58 6.40 18.02
C THR A 213 -6.29 6.89 17.37
N GLY A 214 -5.90 8.12 17.69
CA GLY A 214 -4.79 8.80 17.04
C GLY A 214 -3.76 9.39 17.99
N TRP A 215 -2.56 9.54 17.46
CA TRP A 215 -1.44 10.20 18.11
C TRP A 215 -0.99 11.37 17.24
N ALA A 216 -0.52 12.43 17.88
CA ALA A 216 -0.16 13.67 17.21
C ALA A 216 1.10 14.31 17.79
N VAL A 217 1.67 15.22 17.01
CA VAL A 217 2.86 16.01 17.36
C VAL A 217 2.72 17.44 16.84
N LYS A 218 3.49 18.38 17.38
CA LYS A 218 3.59 19.77 16.91
C LYS A 218 4.90 20.08 16.17
N ASN A 219 5.59 19.06 15.67
CA ASN A 219 6.74 19.24 14.80
C ASN A 219 6.32 20.00 13.52
N GLN A 220 7.20 20.87 13.02
CA GLN A 220 7.11 21.30 11.63
C GLN A 220 7.64 20.16 10.76
N ILE A 221 6.86 19.76 9.75
CA ILE A 221 7.21 18.64 8.87
C ILE A 221 7.24 19.18 7.44
N SER A 222 8.44 19.30 6.88
CA SER A 222 8.66 19.73 5.50
C SER A 222 8.59 18.55 4.53
N ALA A 223 8.88 18.80 3.25
CA ALA A 223 9.02 17.74 2.25
C ALA A 223 10.24 16.82 2.50
N GLN A 224 11.17 17.19 3.39
CA GLN A 224 12.35 16.39 3.72
C GLN A 224 12.14 15.51 4.96
N GLU A 225 11.05 15.72 5.70
CA GLU A 225 10.74 14.99 6.92
C GLU A 225 9.42 14.23 6.78
N SER A 226 9.28 13.17 7.57
CA SER A 226 8.04 12.43 7.68
C SER A 226 7.77 12.09 9.14
N TYR A 227 6.48 11.92 9.44
CA TYR A 227 6.00 11.36 10.69
C TYR A 227 5.84 9.85 10.51
N TYR A 228 6.47 9.12 11.42
CA TYR A 228 6.47 7.67 11.45
C TYR A 228 5.64 7.20 12.62
N LEU A 229 4.80 6.18 12.41
CA LEU A 229 4.10 5.50 13.48
C LEU A 229 4.28 4.00 13.36
N ARG A 230 4.47 3.34 14.50
CA ARG A 230 4.37 1.90 14.61
C ARG A 230 3.02 1.52 15.16
N PHE A 231 2.38 0.53 14.56
CA PHE A 231 1.13 -0.03 15.10
C PHE A 231 1.11 -1.55 15.05
N THR A 232 0.19 -2.13 15.81
CA THR A 232 -0.16 -3.56 15.78
C THR A 232 -1.59 -3.73 15.26
N GLY A 233 -1.90 -4.93 14.76
CA GLY A 233 -3.19 -5.25 14.15
C GLY A 233 -3.29 -4.78 12.69
N THR A 234 -4.48 -4.94 12.12
CA THR A 234 -4.76 -4.67 10.70
C THR A 234 -5.86 -3.61 10.58
N PRO A 235 -5.53 -2.32 10.73
CA PRO A 235 -6.52 -1.25 10.61
C PRO A 235 -7.24 -1.32 9.26
N SER A 236 -8.57 -1.21 9.26
CA SER A 236 -9.35 -1.17 8.02
C SER A 236 -9.26 0.20 7.35
N SER A 237 -8.97 1.24 8.14
CA SER A 237 -8.82 2.60 7.64
C SER A 237 -7.93 3.44 8.55
N ILE A 238 -7.31 4.44 7.95
CA ILE A 238 -6.44 5.41 8.62
C ILE A 238 -6.87 6.83 8.27
N LEU A 239 -6.70 7.73 9.24
CA LEU A 239 -6.86 9.17 9.07
C LEU A 239 -5.55 9.86 9.36
N PHE A 240 -5.18 10.85 8.55
CA PHE A 240 -3.98 11.63 8.81
C PHE A 240 -3.99 13.00 8.14
N GLY A 241 -3.12 13.87 8.60
CA GLY A 241 -2.93 15.19 8.02
C GLY A 241 -2.32 16.14 9.03
N GLN A 242 -2.22 17.41 8.63
CA GLN A 242 -1.75 18.47 9.53
C GLN A 242 -2.62 18.50 10.80
N LEU A 243 -1.97 18.71 11.95
CA LEU A 243 -2.69 18.86 13.22
C LEU A 243 -3.67 20.05 13.13
N PRO A 244 -4.99 19.85 13.34
CA PRO A 244 -5.95 20.94 13.32
C PRO A 244 -5.71 21.95 14.46
N GLU A 245 -6.03 23.22 14.20
CA GLU A 245 -6.01 24.30 15.20
C GLU A 245 -7.33 24.43 15.98
N GLY A 246 -8.39 23.70 15.59
CA GLY A 246 -9.74 23.74 16.17
C GLY A 246 -10.41 22.36 16.28
N GLU A 247 -11.73 22.34 16.46
CA GLU A 247 -12.52 21.11 16.62
C GLU A 247 -12.82 20.38 15.29
N GLU A 248 -12.80 21.11 14.17
CA GLU A 248 -12.92 20.55 12.83
C GLU A 248 -11.52 20.27 12.24
N ALA A 249 -11.40 19.16 11.52
CA ALA A 249 -10.14 18.69 10.96
C ALA A 249 -10.32 18.22 9.52
N ASP A 250 -9.59 18.84 8.61
CA ASP A 250 -9.46 18.37 7.22
C ASP A 250 -8.33 17.33 7.17
N LEU A 251 -8.72 16.06 7.24
CA LEU A 251 -7.80 14.93 7.21
C LEU A 251 -8.00 14.09 5.95
N PHE A 252 -6.92 13.51 5.46
CA PHE A 252 -6.97 12.46 4.46
C PHE A 252 -7.47 11.16 5.11
N SER A 253 -8.23 10.39 4.34
CA SER A 253 -8.79 9.11 4.74
C SER A 253 -8.41 8.04 3.72
N ILE A 254 -7.83 6.93 4.19
CA ILE A 254 -7.38 5.82 3.35
C ILE A 254 -7.99 4.53 3.90
N THR A 255 -8.72 3.82 3.03
CA THR A 255 -9.24 2.48 3.32
C THR A 255 -8.20 1.45 2.92
N LEU A 256 -7.85 0.55 3.85
CA LEU A 256 -6.85 -0.51 3.67
C LEU A 256 -7.49 -1.90 3.48
N SER A 257 -8.73 -2.13 3.93
CA SER A 257 -9.48 -3.37 3.73
C SER A 257 -10.96 -3.12 3.54
#